data_AF-A0A962Q0U9-F1
#
_entry.id   AF-A0A962Q0U9-F1
#
_cell.length_a   1.000
_cell.length_b   1.000
_cell.length_c   1.000
_cell.angle_alpha   90.00
_cell.angle_beta   90.00
_cell.angle_gamma   90.00
#
_symmetry.space_group_name_H-M   'P 1'
#
loop_
_entity.id
_entity.type
_entity.pdbx_description
1 polymer ?
#
loop_
_entity_poly.entity_id
_entity_poly.type
_entity_poly.pdbx_seq_one_letter_code
_entity_poly.pdbx_strand_id
1 'polypeptide(L)'
;MIKDAYLATKTPMKGLRLFATAATCVLSLGFVNAVQAAPITGDPQSNTFNWTPNSTNALNYAQQTPGRVGQLAPYVIFNSTGFGSVTLDFSNLANGLAFFETRIDDIATGATSHPVVSGDTIHTGGTSVASGTALFQKTFFATSYVDIRLALGAERDWDFDWVRFEVPVPGTLALFSLGLVGLAFRRRRN
;
A
#
# COMPACT_ATOMS: atom_id res chain seq x y z
N MET A 1 72.24 8.79 -46.15
CA MET A 1 72.12 7.36 -46.49
C MET A 1 71.60 6.63 -45.26
N ILE A 2 70.28 6.58 -45.08
CA ILE A 2 69.60 5.73 -44.09
C ILE A 2 68.30 5.27 -44.77
N LYS A 3 68.12 3.95 -44.89
CA LYS A 3 66.96 3.28 -45.47
C LYS A 3 66.14 2.73 -44.30
N ASP A 4 64.97 3.29 -44.04
CA ASP A 4 64.03 2.72 -43.08
C ASP A 4 63.03 1.81 -43.80
N ALA A 5 63.10 0.53 -43.49
CA ALA A 5 62.23 -0.52 -44.00
C ALA A 5 61.02 -0.68 -43.08
N TYR A 6 59.82 -0.40 -43.62
CA TYR A 6 58.55 -0.58 -42.92
C TYR A 6 58.04 -2.01 -43.17
N LEU A 7 58.13 -2.88 -42.17
CA LEU A 7 57.59 -4.24 -42.19
C LEU A 7 56.13 -4.23 -41.72
N ALA A 8 55.20 -4.38 -42.66
CA ALA A 8 53.77 -4.54 -42.37
C ALA A 8 53.45 -6.00 -42.02
N THR A 9 53.15 -6.27 -40.75
CA THR A 9 52.62 -7.56 -40.29
C THR A 9 51.11 -7.63 -40.51
N LYS A 10 50.67 -8.50 -41.42
CA LYS A 10 49.25 -8.85 -41.62
C LYS A 10 48.80 -9.85 -40.56
N THR A 11 47.91 -9.42 -39.66
CA THR A 11 47.20 -10.31 -38.73
C THR A 11 45.96 -10.91 -39.42
N PRO A 12 45.76 -12.24 -39.43
CA PRO A 12 44.55 -12.83 -39.99
C PRO A 12 43.36 -12.64 -39.03
N MET A 13 42.29 -11.98 -39.52
CA MET A 13 41.03 -11.87 -38.79
C MET A 13 40.33 -13.24 -38.76
N LYS A 14 40.17 -13.78 -37.55
CA LYS A 14 39.39 -15.00 -37.29
C LYS A 14 37.90 -14.70 -37.46
N GLY A 15 37.24 -15.52 -38.28
CA GLY A 15 35.82 -15.41 -38.61
C GLY A 15 34.91 -15.41 -37.39
N LEU A 16 34.11 -14.35 -37.29
CA LEU A 16 33.05 -14.17 -36.32
C LEU A 16 31.86 -15.06 -36.73
N ARG A 17 31.68 -16.20 -36.06
CA ARG A 17 30.50 -17.05 -36.24
C ARG A 17 29.32 -16.43 -35.49
N LEU A 18 28.42 -15.81 -36.24
CA LEU A 18 27.17 -15.23 -35.77
C LEU A 18 26.19 -16.37 -35.46
N PHE A 19 26.09 -16.78 -34.19
CA PHE A 19 25.01 -17.65 -33.73
C PHE A 19 23.77 -16.79 -33.46
N ALA A 20 22.82 -16.82 -34.39
CA ALA A 20 21.52 -16.19 -34.23
C ALA A 20 20.67 -17.03 -33.26
N THR A 21 20.75 -16.73 -31.97
CA THR A 21 19.80 -17.24 -30.99
C THR A 21 18.48 -16.51 -31.19
N ALA A 22 17.51 -17.18 -31.80
CA ALA A 22 16.15 -16.67 -31.93
C ALA A 22 15.55 -16.48 -30.53
N ALA A 23 15.58 -15.25 -30.02
CA ALA A 23 14.90 -14.87 -28.80
C ALA A 23 13.40 -14.81 -29.10
N THR A 24 12.68 -15.88 -28.75
CA THR A 24 11.22 -15.90 -28.73
C THR A 24 10.75 -14.92 -27.66
N CYS A 25 10.50 -13.68 -28.08
CA CYS A 25 9.88 -12.66 -27.25
C CYS A 25 8.39 -13.02 -27.13
N VAL A 26 8.04 -13.79 -26.10
CA VAL A 26 6.64 -14.06 -25.76
C VAL A 26 6.05 -12.75 -25.26
N LEU A 27 5.42 -12.03 -26.18
CA LEU A 27 4.65 -10.81 -25.89
C LEU A 27 3.37 -11.25 -25.17
N SER A 28 3.46 -11.48 -23.86
CA SER A 28 2.29 -11.63 -23.00
C SER A 28 1.65 -10.25 -22.85
N LEU A 29 0.75 -9.93 -23.78
CA LEU A 29 -0.24 -8.85 -23.66
C LEU A 29 -1.22 -9.23 -22.54
N GLY A 30 -0.76 -9.06 -21.31
CA GLY A 30 -1.60 -9.15 -20.13
C GLY A 30 -2.57 -7.98 -20.18
N PHE A 31 -3.86 -8.27 -20.37
CA PHE A 31 -4.94 -7.35 -20.11
C PHE A 31 -4.84 -6.94 -18.63
N VAL A 32 -4.21 -5.79 -18.37
CA VAL A 32 -4.35 -5.09 -17.10
C VAL A 32 -5.77 -4.56 -17.06
N ASN A 33 -6.70 -5.40 -16.58
CA ASN A 33 -7.95 -4.87 -16.07
C ASN A 33 -7.56 -3.78 -15.07
N ALA A 34 -8.02 -2.54 -15.31
CA ALA A 34 -7.90 -1.50 -14.31
C ALA A 34 -8.58 -2.06 -13.07
N VAL A 35 -7.78 -2.45 -12.08
CA VAL A 35 -8.27 -2.82 -10.77
C VAL A 35 -8.87 -1.54 -10.24
N GLN A 36 -10.18 -1.40 -10.42
CA GLN A 36 -10.96 -0.36 -9.77
C GLN A 36 -10.65 -0.54 -8.29
N ALA A 37 -10.05 0.48 -7.67
CA ALA A 37 -9.64 0.44 -6.28
C ALA A 37 -10.86 0.02 -5.46
N ALA A 38 -10.88 -1.27 -5.06
CA ALA A 38 -11.98 -1.81 -4.30
C ALA A 38 -11.92 -1.11 -2.94
N PRO A 39 -13.01 -0.50 -2.47
CA PRO A 39 -13.02 0.07 -1.15
C PRO A 39 -12.79 -1.07 -0.15
N ILE A 40 -11.70 -0.92 0.62
CA ILE A 40 -11.38 -1.60 1.88
C ILE A 40 -10.74 -2.99 1.71
N THR A 41 -9.44 -3.08 1.99
CA THR A 41 -8.73 -4.32 2.34
C THR A 41 -8.18 -4.25 3.75
N GLY A 42 -8.87 -3.56 4.65
CA GLY A 42 -8.47 -3.48 6.03
C GLY A 42 -9.51 -4.04 6.97
N ASP A 43 -9.04 -4.89 7.88
CA ASP A 43 -9.89 -5.54 8.86
C ASP A 43 -10.11 -4.57 10.04
N PRO A 44 -11.36 -4.17 10.32
CA PRO A 44 -11.66 -3.33 11.48
C PRO A 44 -11.26 -4.08 12.75
N GLN A 45 -10.54 -3.40 13.63
CA GLN A 45 -10.17 -3.92 14.94
C GLN A 45 -11.31 -3.69 15.94
N SER A 46 -11.32 -4.45 17.04
CA SER A 46 -12.33 -4.30 18.10
C SER A 46 -12.16 -2.97 18.84
N ASN A 47 -13.25 -2.23 19.01
CA ASN A 47 -13.23 -0.96 19.74
C ASN A 47 -13.06 -1.15 21.25
N THR A 48 -12.26 -0.28 21.86
CA THR A 48 -12.12 -0.15 23.32
C THR A 48 -13.09 0.86 23.93
N PHE A 49 -13.78 1.66 23.11
CA PHE A 49 -14.55 2.82 23.58
C PHE A 49 -16.07 2.60 23.70
N ASN A 50 -16.62 1.43 23.31
CA ASN A 50 -18.06 1.10 23.40
C ASN A 50 -19.00 2.17 22.80
N TRP A 51 -18.53 2.97 21.83
CA TRP A 51 -19.37 3.95 21.16
C TRP A 51 -20.41 3.25 20.31
N THR A 52 -21.68 3.63 20.49
CA THR A 52 -22.80 3.04 19.77
C THR A 52 -23.71 4.16 19.25
N PRO A 53 -24.01 4.19 17.94
CA PRO A 53 -23.44 3.38 16.87
C PRO A 53 -22.03 3.86 16.46
N ASN A 54 -21.07 2.95 16.29
CA ASN A 54 -19.72 3.29 15.83
C ASN A 54 -19.69 3.43 14.30
N SER A 55 -19.04 4.47 13.80
CA SER A 55 -18.70 4.49 12.39
C SER A 55 -17.57 3.50 12.08
N THR A 56 -17.50 3.06 10.84
CA THR A 56 -16.36 2.30 10.30
C THR A 56 -15.81 3.05 9.09
N ASN A 57 -14.56 2.82 8.72
CA ASN A 57 -14.01 3.37 7.48
C ASN A 57 -14.90 3.02 6.26
N ALA A 58 -15.50 1.84 6.26
CA ALA A 58 -16.45 1.39 5.25
C ALA A 58 -17.74 2.21 5.22
N LEU A 59 -18.32 2.48 6.40
CA LEU A 59 -19.54 3.28 6.52
C LEU A 59 -19.29 4.75 6.16
N ASN A 60 -18.14 5.31 6.55
CA ASN A 60 -17.73 6.66 6.14
C ASN A 60 -17.59 6.75 4.61
N TYR A 61 -16.90 5.79 3.99
CA TYR A 61 -16.77 5.74 2.54
C TYR A 61 -18.13 5.65 1.83
N ALA A 62 -19.03 4.81 2.35
CA ALA A 62 -20.37 4.61 1.80
C ALA A 62 -21.37 5.73 2.14
N GLN A 63 -20.98 6.72 2.95
CA GLN A 63 -21.89 7.75 3.51
C GLN A 63 -23.06 7.12 4.27
N GLN A 64 -22.81 6.00 4.95
CA GLN A 64 -23.78 5.24 5.74
C GLN A 64 -23.48 5.30 7.23
N THR A 65 -22.67 6.27 7.65
CA THR A 65 -22.36 6.53 9.05
C THR A 65 -23.66 6.70 9.84
N PRO A 66 -23.91 5.87 10.88
CA PRO A 66 -25.12 5.95 11.67
C PRO A 66 -25.34 7.36 12.27
N GLY A 67 -26.56 7.86 12.16
CA GLY A 67 -26.89 9.24 12.56
C GLY A 67 -26.60 10.32 11.50
N ARG A 68 -25.87 9.99 10.42
CA ARG A 68 -25.44 10.92 9.36
C ARG A 68 -25.48 10.34 7.96
N VAL A 69 -26.46 9.48 7.68
CA VAL A 69 -26.62 8.85 6.36
C VAL A 69 -26.75 9.92 5.27
N GLY A 70 -25.97 9.77 4.20
CA GLY A 70 -25.90 10.70 3.07
C GLY A 70 -24.95 11.89 3.26
N GLN A 71 -24.25 11.99 4.39
CA GLN A 71 -23.24 13.02 4.61
C GLN A 71 -21.84 12.52 4.22
N LEU A 72 -21.03 13.44 3.71
CA LEU A 72 -19.61 13.19 3.42
C LEU A 72 -18.85 13.01 4.74
N ALA A 73 -17.99 12.01 4.79
CA ALA A 73 -17.18 11.69 5.96
C ALA A 73 -15.72 11.43 5.54
N PRO A 74 -14.72 11.68 6.41
CA PRO A 74 -13.34 11.32 6.13
C PRO A 74 -13.15 9.80 6.09
N TYR A 75 -12.32 9.31 5.17
CA TYR A 75 -12.00 7.89 5.04
C TYR A 75 -10.59 7.68 4.47
N VAL A 76 -10.11 6.45 4.52
CA VAL A 76 -8.83 6.02 3.93
C VAL A 76 -9.05 4.85 2.96
N ILE A 77 -8.37 4.88 1.82
CA ILE A 77 -8.42 3.85 0.79
C ILE A 77 -7.02 3.23 0.63
N PHE A 78 -6.98 1.92 0.43
CA PHE A 78 -5.80 1.23 -0.04
C PHE A 78 -5.46 1.65 -1.49
N ASN A 79 -4.25 2.15 -1.74
CA ASN A 79 -3.81 2.48 -3.08
C ASN A 79 -2.95 1.35 -3.68
N SER A 80 -1.83 1.04 -3.04
CA SER A 80 -0.87 0.07 -3.55
C SER A 80 0.07 -0.42 -2.45
N THR A 81 0.81 -1.51 -2.73
CA THR A 81 1.85 -2.04 -1.84
C THR A 81 3.16 -2.20 -2.59
N GLY A 82 4.25 -1.99 -1.88
CA GLY A 82 5.61 -2.36 -2.26
C GLY A 82 6.21 -3.30 -1.23
N PHE A 83 7.41 -3.81 -1.50
CA PHE A 83 8.14 -4.57 -0.49
C PHE A 83 8.46 -3.67 0.72
N GLY A 84 7.92 -4.01 1.87
CA GLY A 84 8.10 -3.22 3.10
C GLY A 84 7.37 -1.86 3.09
N SER A 85 6.39 -1.66 2.21
CA SER A 85 5.60 -0.43 2.19
C SER A 85 4.15 -0.61 1.76
N VAL A 86 3.27 0.26 2.28
CA VAL A 86 1.90 0.45 1.79
C VAL A 86 1.65 1.91 1.49
N THR A 87 0.99 2.18 0.37
CA THR A 87 0.53 3.50 -0.02
C THR A 87 -0.97 3.57 0.18
N LEU A 88 -1.42 4.59 0.90
CA LEU A 88 -2.82 4.84 1.24
C LEU A 88 -3.24 6.21 0.70
N ASP A 89 -4.49 6.32 0.26
CA ASP A 89 -5.11 7.59 -0.10
C ASP A 89 -6.11 8.02 0.98
N PHE A 90 -5.89 9.18 1.57
CA PHE A 90 -6.76 9.76 2.58
C PHE A 90 -7.73 10.75 1.93
N SER A 91 -9.00 10.71 2.33
CA SER A 91 -10.04 11.60 1.82
C SER A 91 -10.71 12.36 2.95
N ASN A 92 -10.99 13.64 2.72
CA ASN A 92 -11.80 14.47 3.59
C ASN A 92 -12.61 15.45 2.72
N LEU A 93 -13.73 14.98 2.18
CA LEU A 93 -14.70 15.82 1.48
C LEU A 93 -15.67 16.53 2.43
N ALA A 94 -15.63 16.21 3.72
CA ALA A 94 -16.43 16.86 4.75
C ALA A 94 -15.88 18.28 5.05
N ASN A 95 -16.68 19.09 5.72
CA ASN A 95 -16.22 20.38 6.24
C ASN A 95 -15.26 20.18 7.41
N GLY A 96 -14.26 21.06 7.52
CA GLY A 96 -13.27 21.07 8.60
C GLY A 96 -12.11 20.08 8.45
N LEU A 97 -11.18 20.09 9.42
CA LEU A 97 -9.94 19.31 9.39
C LEU A 97 -10.21 17.88 9.88
N ALA A 98 -9.66 16.89 9.16
CA ALA A 98 -9.58 15.51 9.63
C ALA A 98 -8.15 15.18 10.08
N PHE A 99 -8.01 14.40 11.14
CA PHE A 99 -6.74 13.87 11.62
C PHE A 99 -6.84 12.36 11.76
N PHE A 100 -6.01 11.65 11.01
CA PHE A 100 -5.89 10.21 11.04
C PHE A 100 -4.67 9.81 11.87
N GLU A 101 -4.86 9.01 12.91
CA GLU A 101 -3.74 8.42 13.63
C GLU A 101 -3.19 7.21 12.88
N THR A 102 -1.92 6.89 13.16
CA THR A 102 -1.20 5.81 12.50
C THR A 102 -0.40 5.02 13.53
N ARG A 103 -0.45 3.68 13.43
CA ARG A 103 0.50 2.76 14.06
C ARG A 103 1.22 1.97 12.98
N ILE A 104 2.52 1.78 13.15
CA ILE A 104 3.35 1.01 12.24
C ILE A 104 3.87 -0.19 13.03
N ASP A 105 3.46 -1.40 12.66
CA ASP A 105 3.82 -2.63 13.39
C ASP A 105 3.57 -2.52 14.92
N ASP A 106 2.35 -2.14 15.32
CA ASP A 106 1.94 -1.85 16.71
C ASP A 106 2.64 -0.65 17.38
N ILE A 107 3.59 0.02 16.72
CA ILE A 107 4.29 1.17 17.28
C ILE A 107 3.52 2.45 16.96
N ALA A 108 2.99 3.10 17.99
CA ALA A 108 2.41 4.44 17.92
C ALA A 108 3.48 5.50 18.22
N THR A 109 3.52 6.59 17.44
CA THR A 109 4.51 7.66 17.66
C THR A 109 3.99 8.75 18.58
N GLY A 110 4.65 8.94 19.74
CA GLY A 110 4.35 10.00 20.71
C GLY A 110 2.92 9.99 21.27
N ALA A 111 2.66 10.90 22.20
CA ALA A 111 1.41 10.93 22.97
C ALA A 111 1.06 12.38 23.32
N THR A 112 -0.11 12.83 22.89
CA THR A 112 -0.71 14.09 23.31
C THR A 112 -2.09 13.80 23.87
N SER A 113 -2.45 14.46 24.98
CA SER A 113 -3.82 14.35 25.50
C SER A 113 -4.79 14.74 24.40
N HIS A 114 -5.83 13.94 24.20
CA HIS A 114 -6.87 14.26 23.23
C HIS A 114 -7.55 15.56 23.68
N PRO A 115 -7.67 16.58 22.80
CA PRO A 115 -8.18 17.90 23.18
C PRO A 115 -9.68 17.94 23.50
N VAL A 116 -10.39 16.81 23.36
CA VAL A 116 -11.86 16.75 23.40
C VAL A 116 -12.32 15.51 24.18
N VAL A 117 -11.63 14.38 24.05
CA VAL A 117 -11.93 13.16 24.80
C VAL A 117 -11.07 13.11 26.06
N SER A 118 -11.67 13.44 27.20
CA SER A 118 -10.97 13.34 28.49
C SER A 118 -10.50 11.91 28.75
N GLY A 119 -9.24 11.75 29.12
CA GLY A 119 -8.62 10.44 29.37
C GLY A 119 -8.16 9.68 28.13
N ASP A 120 -8.39 10.21 26.93
CA ASP A 120 -7.84 9.64 25.69
C ASP A 120 -6.54 10.34 25.27
N THR A 121 -5.74 9.65 24.49
CA THR A 121 -4.48 10.13 23.95
C THR A 121 -4.50 10.00 22.43
N ILE A 122 -4.20 11.12 21.76
CA ILE A 122 -3.91 11.14 20.33
C ILE A 122 -2.42 10.95 20.16
N HIS A 123 -2.03 9.95 19.37
CA HIS A 123 -0.64 9.73 19.04
C HIS A 123 -0.19 10.76 18.00
N THR A 124 0.99 11.34 18.22
CA THR A 124 1.60 12.29 17.30
C THR A 124 2.05 11.61 15.99
N GLY A 125 2.31 12.36 14.93
CA GLY A 125 2.80 11.78 13.67
C GLY A 125 1.71 11.18 12.76
N GLY A 126 0.44 11.40 13.11
CA GLY A 126 -0.70 11.11 12.22
C GLY A 126 -0.72 11.95 10.93
N THR A 127 -1.82 11.86 10.20
CA THR A 127 -2.02 12.50 8.90
C THR A 127 -3.18 13.49 8.99
N SER A 128 -2.87 14.78 8.89
CA SER A 128 -3.87 15.85 8.79
C SER A 128 -4.33 16.01 7.34
N VAL A 129 -5.63 16.04 7.11
CA VAL A 129 -6.23 16.18 5.77
C VAL A 129 -7.23 17.32 5.78
N ALA A 130 -6.95 18.34 4.95
CA ALA A 130 -7.79 19.53 4.83
C ALA A 130 -9.17 19.20 4.25
N SER A 131 -10.16 20.02 4.57
CA SER A 131 -11.51 19.95 3.99
C SER A 131 -11.47 20.07 2.46
N GLY A 132 -12.36 19.35 1.78
CA GLY A 132 -12.43 19.31 0.32
C GLY A 132 -11.33 18.48 -0.36
N THR A 133 -10.48 17.80 0.41
CA THR A 133 -9.42 16.96 -0.17
C THR A 133 -10.00 15.64 -0.62
N ALA A 134 -10.03 15.38 -1.93
CA ALA A 134 -10.56 14.15 -2.47
C ALA A 134 -9.64 12.94 -2.19
N LEU A 135 -8.35 13.07 -2.51
CA LEU A 135 -7.33 12.05 -2.28
C LEU A 135 -6.00 12.72 -1.92
N PHE A 136 -5.47 12.38 -0.76
CA PHE A 136 -4.12 12.74 -0.29
C PHE A 136 -3.33 11.45 -0.11
N GLN A 137 -2.36 11.22 -1.00
CA GLN A 137 -1.57 10.01 -0.98
C GLN A 137 -0.45 10.09 0.05
N LYS A 138 -0.25 9.02 0.83
CA LYS A 138 0.89 8.87 1.73
C LYS A 138 1.37 7.42 1.75
N THR A 139 2.69 7.26 1.65
CA THR A 139 3.36 5.97 1.74
C THR A 139 3.93 5.77 3.13
N PHE A 140 3.70 4.59 3.69
CA PHE A 140 4.22 4.13 4.96
C PHE A 140 5.17 2.97 4.74
N PHE A 141 6.24 2.92 5.53
CA PHE A 141 7.18 1.81 5.55
C PHE A 141 6.95 1.01 6.82
N ALA A 142 6.65 -0.28 6.66
CA ALA A 142 6.37 -1.19 7.76
C ALA A 142 6.88 -2.59 7.44
N THR A 143 7.03 -3.40 8.47
CA THR A 143 7.47 -4.80 8.38
C THR A 143 6.31 -5.70 8.00
N SER A 144 5.15 -5.47 8.63
CA SER A 144 3.99 -6.34 8.54
C SER A 144 2.73 -5.58 8.19
N TYR A 145 2.44 -4.45 8.84
CA TYR A 145 1.19 -3.71 8.58
C TYR A 145 1.23 -2.27 9.11
N VAL A 146 0.21 -1.51 8.70
CA VAL A 146 -0.06 -0.15 9.19
C VAL A 146 -1.51 -0.08 9.64
N ASP A 147 -1.76 0.33 10.89
CA ASP A 147 -3.12 0.57 11.39
C ASP A 147 -3.44 2.07 11.32
N ILE A 148 -4.64 2.41 10.84
CA ILE A 148 -5.13 3.78 10.73
C ILE A 148 -6.47 3.91 11.47
N ARG A 149 -6.65 4.97 12.26
CA ARG A 149 -7.97 5.37 12.81
C ARG A 149 -8.25 6.84 12.50
N LEU A 150 -9.51 7.23 12.42
CA LEU A 150 -9.88 8.64 12.44
C LEU A 150 -9.98 9.10 13.89
N ALA A 151 -9.14 10.06 14.28
CA ALA A 151 -9.00 10.52 15.65
C ALA A 151 -9.55 11.92 15.89
N LEU A 152 -9.55 12.76 14.84
CA LEU A 152 -10.26 14.04 14.86
C LEU A 152 -10.96 14.24 13.53
N GLY A 153 -12.14 14.85 13.59
CA GLY A 153 -12.92 15.34 12.47
C GLY A 153 -13.84 16.44 12.95
N ALA A 154 -14.36 17.27 12.04
CA ALA A 154 -15.25 18.38 12.44
C ALA A 154 -16.50 17.89 13.18
N GLU A 155 -16.89 16.63 13.00
CA GLU A 155 -18.00 16.00 13.70
C GLU A 155 -17.58 14.58 14.15
N ARG A 156 -17.71 14.31 15.45
CA ARG A 156 -17.25 13.06 16.10
C ARG A 156 -17.98 11.80 15.63
N ASP A 157 -19.14 11.98 15.01
CA ASP A 157 -19.97 10.84 14.58
C ASP A 157 -19.31 10.10 13.41
N TRP A 158 -18.25 10.66 12.80
CA TRP A 158 -17.44 10.00 11.77
C TRP A 158 -16.28 9.19 12.33
N ASP A 159 -15.98 9.29 13.63
CA ASP A 159 -14.83 8.59 14.21
C ASP A 159 -14.99 7.08 14.00
N PHE A 160 -13.94 6.48 13.45
CA PHE A 160 -13.84 5.04 13.29
C PHE A 160 -12.55 4.55 13.93
N ASP A 161 -12.61 3.33 14.45
CA ASP A 161 -11.49 2.73 15.16
C ASP A 161 -10.38 2.24 14.20
N TRP A 162 -9.37 1.56 14.71
CA TRP A 162 -8.26 1.06 13.91
C TRP A 162 -8.71 0.15 12.77
N VAL A 163 -8.22 0.46 11.57
CA VAL A 163 -8.31 -0.34 10.35
C VAL A 163 -6.90 -0.72 9.93
N ARG A 164 -6.65 -2.01 9.77
CA ARG A 164 -5.34 -2.56 9.43
C ARG A 164 -5.08 -2.59 7.93
N PHE A 165 -3.87 -2.26 7.49
CA PHE A 165 -3.42 -2.40 6.10
C PHE A 165 -2.16 -3.24 6.05
N GLU A 166 -2.26 -4.44 5.46
CA GLU A 166 -1.15 -5.39 5.39
C GLU A 166 -0.05 -4.91 4.43
N VAL A 167 1.20 -5.13 4.83
CA VAL A 167 2.40 -4.89 4.04
C VAL A 167 3.01 -6.22 3.61
N PRO A 168 3.20 -6.45 2.30
CA PRO A 168 3.83 -7.67 1.82
C PRO A 168 5.26 -7.84 2.35
N VAL A 169 5.48 -8.93 3.07
CA VAL A 169 6.82 -9.33 3.54
C VAL A 169 7.56 -10.05 2.40
N PRO A 170 8.86 -9.78 2.14
CA PRO A 170 9.60 -10.40 1.05
C PRO A 170 9.64 -11.94 1.01
N GLY A 171 9.23 -12.64 2.08
CA GLY A 171 9.32 -14.10 2.20
C GLY A 171 8.08 -14.92 1.84
N THR A 172 6.87 -14.33 1.83
CA THR A 172 5.63 -15.12 1.66
C THR A 172 5.38 -15.54 0.22
N LEU A 173 5.77 -14.74 -0.78
CA LEU A 173 5.60 -15.09 -2.20
C LEU A 173 6.51 -16.26 -2.65
N ALA A 174 7.66 -16.45 -2.00
CA ALA A 174 8.58 -17.56 -2.29
C ALA A 174 8.00 -18.93 -1.89
N LEU A 175 7.21 -18.98 -0.81
CA LEU A 175 6.62 -20.23 -0.33
C LEU A 175 5.42 -20.68 -1.17
N PHE A 176 4.58 -19.75 -1.64
CA PHE A 176 3.46 -20.09 -2.53
C PHE A 176 3.92 -20.56 -3.91
N SER A 177 5.03 -20.00 -4.44
CA SER A 177 5.60 -20.43 -5.72
C SER A 177 6.29 -21.80 -5.63
N LEU A 178 6.99 -22.11 -4.52
CA LEU A 178 7.59 -23.43 -4.32
C LEU A 178 6.55 -24.54 -4.08
N GLY A 179 5.44 -24.24 -3.39
CA GLY A 179 4.36 -25.20 -3.14
C GLY A 179 3.62 -25.65 -4.42
N LEU A 180 3.42 -24.74 -5.37
CA LEU A 180 2.77 -25.06 -6.65
C LEU A 180 3.68 -25.87 -7.60
N VAL A 181 4.99 -25.61 -7.59
CA VAL A 181 5.95 -26.42 -8.36
C VAL A 181 5.98 -27.86 -7.83
N GLY A 182 5.93 -28.07 -6.51
CA GLY A 182 5.88 -29.41 -5.91
C GLY A 182 4.65 -30.23 -6.30
N LEU A 183 3.48 -29.59 -6.44
CA LEU A 183 2.24 -30.25 -6.88
C LEU A 183 2.25 -30.61 -8.37
N ALA A 184 2.89 -29.80 -9.22
CA ALA A 184 3.03 -30.09 -10.65
C ALA A 184 3.90 -31.34 -10.91
N PHE A 185 4.95 -31.57 -10.10
CA PHE A 185 5.78 -32.77 -10.22
C PHE A 185 5.13 -34.05 -9.68
N ARG A 186 4.18 -33.93 -8.74
CA ARG A 186 3.48 -35.11 -8.18
C ARG A 186 2.45 -35.71 -9.16
N ARG A 187 1.92 -34.93 -10.10
CA ARG A 187 0.89 -35.38 -11.06
C ARG A 187 1.43 -36.09 -12.30
N ARG A 188 2.75 -36.19 -12.48
CA ARG A 188 3.38 -36.80 -13.67
C ARG A 188 3.88 -38.24 -13.47
N ARG A 189 3.48 -38.91 -12.39
CA ARG A 189 3.95 -40.27 -12.04
C ARG A 189 2.88 -41.36 -11.97
N ASN A 190 1.66 -41.10 -12.46
CA ASN A 190 0.64 -42.15 -12.63
C ASN A 190 0.29 -42.28 -14.11
#